data_AF-B8LD22-F1
#
_entry.id   AF-B8LD22-F1
#
_cell.length_a   1.000
_cell.length_b   1.000
_cell.length_c   1.000
_cell.angle_alpha   90.00
_cell.angle_beta   90.00
_cell.angle_gamma   90.00
#
_symmetry.space_group_name_H-M   'P 1'
#
loop_
_entity.id
_entity.type
_entity.pdbx_description
1 polymer ?
#
loop_
_entity_poly.entity_id
_entity_poly.type
_entity_poly.pdbx_seq_one_letter_code
_entity_poly.pdbx_strand_id
1 'polypeptide(L)'
;MPIEADDKFEMNKVSDEETASLSARSSLINPSRHKREESFLVPKQRWWIIYVLISLVVIALVIGLSIGIVMKRELESNEIESTKPSAYPSSYPSISSRPTQQPSYLPSLSNQPSTSQAPSSYPSNKPSISMQPTLRPSSHPSSQPSDRPSNSPTNTVPHFIPNVSTLNNQIIVGYQGWFSYPGDGAPINKWKHWFSTSTNGDATIENVDIDMYPLMDEYDERDLEVSNIKLNNGELAKFYSNWKFRTVLKHFEWMEEYGISGVFHMRFMENIDKHKNHDWKTKVLHNVRRAAQHTGRVFAVSYNIAGRSLNDSVLDDLKNDWIRLVDNEKITESGRYLRHNGRPVLRIYGIGFVDVNVSDTSRLAELIEWFKNGADPKYRVFLIGGVPTGWRERVHDARSEEEWTTIYQSLDGIHPWHVGRFATLNGFDTYFRNIIAKDAELCNELGILYMPTMYPGFSWHNLNKNYQSKNIERREEGTLQMVPPINSIPRLGGKFMWSQAYKYASDPNINTIWMAQFDEVDEGTAIFKVAKNVPNEGQWLTLDIDGLQLPSDWYLRLCGQAQQMMFGNIELSESIPIEP
;
A
#
# COMPACT_ATOMS: atom_id res chain seq x y z
N MET A 1 -47.54 -11.88 -17.51
CA MET A 1 -48.88 -11.59 -16.97
C MET A 1 -49.82 -12.70 -17.44
N PRO A 2 -50.66 -13.25 -16.56
CA PRO A 2 -50.46 -13.46 -15.11
C PRO A 2 -50.90 -14.93 -14.78
N ILE A 3 -51.08 -15.47 -13.56
CA ILE A 3 -51.52 -15.05 -12.21
C ILE A 3 -51.04 -16.24 -11.32
N GLU A 4 -50.29 -16.12 -10.20
CA GLU A 4 -50.70 -15.78 -8.81
C GLU A 4 -52.02 -16.48 -8.37
N ALA A 5 -52.29 -16.93 -7.15
CA ALA A 5 -51.82 -16.59 -5.81
C ALA A 5 -52.10 -17.78 -4.84
N ASP A 6 -51.25 -17.98 -3.84
CA ASP A 6 -51.50 -17.82 -2.38
C ASP A 6 -52.38 -18.89 -1.70
N ASP A 7 -51.84 -19.59 -0.69
CA ASP A 7 -51.98 -19.15 0.70
C ASP A 7 -51.12 -19.98 1.68
N LYS A 8 -50.68 -19.32 2.77
CA LYS A 8 -49.83 -19.84 3.86
C LYS A 8 -50.66 -20.11 5.15
N PHE A 9 -49.97 -20.72 6.14
CA PHE A 9 -50.17 -20.76 7.62
C PHE A 9 -50.84 -22.02 8.20
N GLU A 10 -50.05 -22.93 8.81
CA GLU A 10 -49.73 -23.15 10.26
C GLU A 10 -50.71 -24.15 10.91
N MET A 11 -50.36 -25.10 11.80
CA MET A 11 -49.46 -25.10 12.96
C MET A 11 -49.39 -26.55 13.52
N ASN A 12 -48.25 -27.02 14.06
CA ASN A 12 -48.13 -27.63 15.42
C ASN A 12 -46.86 -28.47 15.64
N LYS A 13 -46.22 -28.20 16.78
CA LYS A 13 -45.13 -28.94 17.44
C LYS A 13 -45.65 -30.23 18.09
N VAL A 14 -44.78 -31.22 18.32
CA VAL A 14 -44.32 -31.71 19.66
C VAL A 14 -43.50 -33.02 19.53
N SER A 15 -42.35 -33.00 20.22
CA SER A 15 -41.41 -34.04 20.74
C SER A 15 -41.40 -35.50 20.26
N ASP A 16 -40.18 -36.00 20.05
CA ASP A 16 -39.81 -37.43 20.13
C ASP A 16 -38.71 -37.62 21.19
N GLU A 17 -38.91 -38.56 22.11
CA GLU A 17 -37.94 -39.05 23.09
C GLU A 17 -38.05 -40.58 23.21
N GLU A 18 -36.87 -41.22 23.28
CA GLU A 18 -36.55 -42.55 23.83
C GLU A 18 -37.11 -43.86 23.24
N THR A 19 -36.19 -44.77 22.90
CA THR A 19 -36.15 -46.12 23.52
C THR A 19 -34.80 -46.82 23.32
N ALA A 20 -34.28 -47.36 24.41
CA ALA A 20 -33.00 -48.08 24.54
C ALA A 20 -33.20 -49.58 24.83
N SER A 21 -32.39 -50.40 24.15
CA SER A 21 -31.56 -51.55 24.59
C SER A 21 -32.04 -52.64 25.61
N LEU A 22 -31.63 -53.89 25.29
CA LEU A 22 -30.97 -54.94 26.12
C LEU A 22 -31.65 -56.30 26.42
N SER A 23 -30.82 -57.34 26.21
CA SER A 23 -30.60 -58.60 26.98
C SER A 23 -30.94 -59.91 26.21
N ALA A 24 -30.31 -61.09 26.38
CA ALA A 24 -29.01 -61.57 26.88
C ALA A 24 -28.95 -63.12 26.67
N ARG A 25 -27.74 -63.73 26.78
CA ARG A 25 -27.37 -65.13 27.17
C ARG A 25 -27.18 -66.29 26.15
N SER A 26 -25.88 -66.65 25.95
CA SER A 26 -25.13 -67.86 26.41
C SER A 26 -25.39 -69.32 25.91
N SER A 27 -24.25 -70.05 25.71
CA SER A 27 -23.96 -71.51 25.70
C SER A 27 -23.69 -72.12 24.28
N LEU A 28 -22.68 -72.96 23.94
CA LEU A 28 -21.86 -74.02 24.60
C LEU A 28 -20.48 -74.30 23.88
N ILE A 29 -19.39 -74.48 24.66
CA ILE A 29 -18.33 -75.55 24.70
C ILE A 29 -17.48 -76.05 23.47
N ASN A 30 -16.18 -75.66 23.45
CA ASN A 30 -14.84 -76.38 23.33
C ASN A 30 -14.54 -77.56 22.33
N PRO A 31 -13.26 -77.98 22.03
CA PRO A 31 -11.90 -77.41 22.30
C PRO A 31 -10.82 -77.52 21.16
N SER A 32 -9.63 -76.94 21.43
CA SER A 32 -8.25 -77.35 21.03
C SER A 32 -7.44 -76.41 20.09
N ARG A 33 -6.33 -75.82 20.58
CA ARG A 33 -4.95 -76.34 20.48
C ARG A 33 -3.91 -75.25 20.86
N HIS A 34 -2.95 -75.63 21.70
CA HIS A 34 -1.84 -74.82 22.23
C HIS A 34 -0.94 -74.11 21.19
N LYS A 35 -0.47 -72.89 21.52
CA LYS A 35 0.97 -72.57 21.68
C LYS A 35 1.19 -71.18 22.32
N ARG A 36 2.31 -71.08 23.06
CA ARG A 36 2.77 -69.99 23.94
C ARG A 36 2.86 -68.62 23.26
N GLU A 37 2.42 -67.58 23.98
CA GLU A 37 2.80 -66.19 23.76
C GLU A 37 4.12 -65.88 24.48
N GLU A 38 5.14 -65.46 23.73
CA GLU A 38 6.21 -64.58 24.22
C GLU A 38 5.93 -63.18 23.65
N SER A 39 5.74 -62.22 24.54
CA SER A 39 5.40 -60.83 24.23
C SER A 39 6.61 -60.07 23.67
N PHE A 40 6.61 -59.79 22.38
CA PHE A 40 7.46 -58.77 21.77
C PHE A 40 6.75 -57.41 21.79
N LEU A 41 7.28 -56.46 22.57
CA LEU A 41 6.91 -55.04 22.49
C LEU A 41 7.38 -54.47 21.13
N VAL A 42 6.46 -53.78 20.46
CA VAL A 42 6.58 -53.24 19.10
C VAL A 42 7.63 -52.12 19.01
N PRO A 43 8.41 -51.98 17.91
CA PRO A 43 9.49 -50.99 17.74
C PRO A 43 9.12 -49.51 17.87
N LYS A 44 7.83 -49.14 17.92
CA LYS A 44 7.38 -47.73 17.95
C LYS A 44 7.58 -47.02 19.29
N GLN A 45 7.62 -47.75 20.42
CA GLN A 45 7.82 -47.11 21.74
C GLN A 45 9.27 -46.71 22.02
N ARG A 46 10.25 -47.35 21.37
CA ARG A 46 11.68 -47.00 21.54
C ARG A 46 12.05 -45.66 20.90
N TRP A 47 11.47 -45.33 19.74
CA TRP A 47 11.74 -44.07 19.05
C TRP A 47 11.18 -42.85 19.78
N TRP A 48 10.02 -42.98 20.43
CA TRP A 48 9.42 -41.89 21.20
C TRP A 48 10.26 -41.54 22.43
N ILE A 49 10.77 -42.53 23.16
CA ILE A 49 11.65 -42.31 24.32
C ILE A 49 12.97 -41.64 23.89
N ILE A 50 13.55 -42.06 22.76
CA ILE A 50 14.76 -41.43 22.20
C ILE A 50 14.49 -39.97 21.82
N TYR A 51 13.34 -39.69 21.20
CA TYR A 51 12.96 -38.34 20.79
C TYR A 51 12.75 -37.40 21.97
N VAL A 52 12.12 -37.88 23.05
CA VAL A 52 11.92 -37.13 24.30
C VAL A 52 13.26 -36.84 24.97
N LEU A 53 14.18 -37.81 25.03
CA LEU A 53 15.50 -37.61 25.62
C LEU A 53 16.36 -36.62 24.83
N ILE A 54 16.35 -36.68 23.49
CA ILE A 54 17.05 -35.71 22.63
C ILE A 54 16.47 -34.30 22.82
N SER A 55 15.14 -34.19 22.89
CA SER A 55 14.47 -32.90 23.08
C SER A 55 14.82 -32.26 24.42
N LEU A 56 14.91 -33.05 25.50
CA LEU A 56 15.31 -32.57 26.82
C LEU A 56 16.77 -32.11 26.86
N VAL A 57 17.67 -32.79 26.15
CA VAL A 57 19.09 -32.39 26.04
C VAL A 57 19.24 -31.08 25.25
N VAL A 58 18.47 -30.91 24.16
CA VAL A 58 18.47 -29.65 23.39
C VAL A 58 17.93 -28.49 24.23
N ILE A 59 16.85 -28.70 24.99
CA ILE A 59 16.30 -27.67 25.90
C ILE A 59 17.33 -27.29 26.97
N ALA A 60 18.01 -28.27 27.58
CA ALA A 60 19.05 -28.01 28.58
C ALA A 60 20.24 -27.23 27.99
N LEU A 61 20.64 -27.52 26.75
CA LEU A 61 21.70 -26.79 26.05
C LEU A 61 21.30 -25.35 25.72
N VAL A 62 20.06 -25.11 25.29
CA VAL A 62 19.53 -23.77 24.99
C VAL A 62 19.43 -22.94 26.27
N ILE A 63 18.98 -23.53 27.38
CA ILE A 63 18.94 -22.85 28.69
C ILE A 63 20.36 -22.52 29.17
N GLY A 64 21.31 -23.46 29.05
CA GLY A 64 22.71 -23.24 29.41
C GLY A 64 23.39 -22.13 28.60
N LEU A 65 23.15 -22.09 27.28
CA LEU A 65 23.63 -21.02 26.41
C LEU A 65 23.01 -19.65 26.76
N SER A 66 21.73 -19.63 27.10
CA SER A 66 21.01 -18.41 27.47
C SER A 66 21.53 -17.83 28.80
N ILE A 67 21.76 -18.68 29.80
CA ILE A 67 22.35 -18.27 31.09
C ILE A 67 23.80 -17.79 30.91
N GLY A 68 24.58 -18.47 30.07
CA GLY A 68 25.95 -18.07 29.76
C GLY A 68 26.05 -16.70 29.08
N ILE A 69 25.09 -16.36 28.21
CA ILE A 69 25.03 -15.06 27.52
C ILE A 69 24.63 -13.94 28.51
N VAL A 70 23.70 -14.21 29.43
CA VAL A 70 23.28 -13.23 30.45
C VAL A 70 24.41 -12.94 31.44
N MET A 71 25.12 -13.97 31.92
CA MET A 71 26.25 -13.77 32.84
C MET A 71 27.44 -13.06 32.18
N LYS A 72 27.68 -13.29 30.87
CA LYS A 72 28.73 -12.57 30.13
C LYS A 72 28.39 -11.08 29.97
N ARG A 73 27.11 -10.73 29.84
CA ARG A 73 26.64 -9.33 29.75
C ARG A 73 26.74 -8.57 31.07
N GLU A 74 26.58 -9.24 32.21
CA GLU A 74 26.72 -8.64 33.56
C GLU A 74 28.18 -8.43 33.98
N LEU A 75 29.12 -9.22 33.44
CA LEU A 75 30.56 -9.03 33.68
C LEU A 75 31.17 -7.91 32.83
N GLU A 76 30.61 -7.62 31.65
CA GLU A 76 31.08 -6.55 30.76
C GLU A 76 30.55 -5.15 31.15
N SER A 77 29.58 -5.04 32.07
CA SER A 77 28.98 -3.75 32.46
C SER A 77 29.57 -3.09 33.72
N ASN A 78 30.61 -3.66 34.34
CA ASN A 78 31.14 -3.21 35.64
C ASN A 78 32.57 -2.62 35.64
N GLU A 79 33.14 -2.27 34.48
CA GLU A 79 34.36 -1.46 34.42
C GLU A 79 34.16 -0.24 33.52
N ILE A 80 34.11 0.95 34.12
CA ILE A 80 34.97 2.11 33.81
C ILE A 80 34.67 3.21 34.85
N GLU A 81 35.66 3.42 35.72
CA GLU A 81 35.77 4.52 36.67
C GLU A 81 36.12 5.86 35.98
N SER A 82 35.60 6.94 36.57
CA SER A 82 35.82 8.33 36.19
C SER A 82 37.17 8.87 36.67
N THR A 83 37.88 9.64 35.83
CA THR A 83 38.99 10.52 36.28
C THR A 83 39.10 11.85 35.51
N LYS A 84 38.48 12.92 36.06
CA LYS A 84 38.92 14.36 36.15
C LYS A 84 39.23 15.22 34.86
N PRO A 85 39.33 16.57 34.95
CA PRO A 85 38.31 17.58 35.31
C PRO A 85 38.15 18.70 34.24
N SER A 86 37.06 19.47 34.35
CA SER A 86 36.75 20.67 33.54
C SER A 86 37.65 21.89 33.85
N ALA A 87 38.04 22.65 32.82
CA ALA A 87 38.75 23.93 33.01
C ALA A 87 38.54 24.96 31.85
N TYR A 88 37.79 26.02 32.17
CA TYR A 88 37.79 27.44 31.71
C TYR A 88 36.91 27.99 30.54
N PRO A 89 36.40 29.26 30.67
CA PRO A 89 35.32 29.85 29.86
C PRO A 89 35.63 31.16 29.07
N SER A 90 34.59 31.68 28.37
CA SER A 90 34.35 33.01 27.76
C SER A 90 34.88 33.23 26.32
N SER A 91 34.29 34.05 25.43
CA SER A 91 33.47 35.28 25.55
C SER A 91 32.76 35.64 24.21
N TYR A 92 31.72 36.49 24.28
CA TYR A 92 30.96 37.21 23.22
C TYR A 92 29.50 36.79 22.92
N PRO A 93 28.52 37.43 23.60
CA PRO A 93 27.20 37.72 23.03
C PRO A 93 27.13 39.17 22.55
N SER A 94 26.68 39.41 21.32
CA SER A 94 26.31 40.76 20.85
C SER A 94 24.85 41.05 21.18
N ILE A 95 24.64 41.80 22.26
CA ILE A 95 23.39 42.49 22.58
C ILE A 95 23.37 43.79 21.77
N SER A 96 22.35 43.98 20.92
CA SER A 96 22.00 45.29 20.38
C SER A 96 20.91 45.91 21.24
N SER A 97 21.17 47.11 21.72
CA SER A 97 20.35 47.92 22.60
C SER A 97 19.85 49.17 21.87
N ARG A 98 18.68 49.10 21.22
CA ARG A 98 17.86 50.30 20.92
C ARG A 98 16.37 49.97 20.95
N PRO A 99 15.57 50.68 21.76
CA PRO A 99 14.11 50.59 21.70
C PRO A 99 13.59 51.57 20.64
N THR A 100 12.58 51.17 19.87
CA THR A 100 11.71 52.13 19.16
C THR A 100 10.30 51.96 19.67
N GLN A 101 9.83 53.00 20.36
CA GLN A 101 8.43 53.17 20.71
C GLN A 101 7.64 53.78 19.54
N GLN A 102 6.40 53.31 19.45
CA GLN A 102 5.17 53.93 18.92
C GLN A 102 4.76 53.82 17.43
N PRO A 103 3.44 53.61 17.19
CA PRO A 103 2.84 53.29 15.89
C PRO A 103 2.43 54.55 15.10
N SER A 104 2.39 54.43 13.78
CA SER A 104 1.69 55.40 12.92
C SER A 104 0.42 54.79 12.33
N TYR A 105 -0.72 55.33 12.74
CA TYR A 105 -1.98 55.29 12.00
C TYR A 105 -1.98 56.45 11.00
N LEU A 106 -2.25 56.20 9.72
CA LEU A 106 -3.27 56.87 8.90
C LEU A 106 -3.21 56.39 7.42
N PRO A 107 -4.36 56.34 6.72
CA PRO A 107 -4.55 55.68 5.43
C PRO A 107 -4.26 56.59 4.22
N SER A 108 -3.91 56.00 3.08
CA SER A 108 -3.95 56.69 1.78
C SER A 108 -5.36 56.60 1.18
N LEU A 109 -6.05 57.75 1.16
CA LEU A 109 -7.24 58.01 0.36
C LEU A 109 -6.82 58.17 -1.12
N SER A 110 -7.43 57.39 -2.01
CA SER A 110 -7.41 57.65 -3.45
C SER A 110 -8.75 58.28 -3.87
N ASN A 111 -8.67 59.47 -4.49
CA ASN A 111 -9.79 60.25 -4.99
C ASN A 111 -10.08 59.95 -6.47
N GLN A 112 -10.87 58.91 -6.76
CA GLN A 112 -11.55 58.73 -8.05
C GLN A 112 -12.84 57.88 -7.87
N PRO A 113 -14.05 58.47 -7.86
CA PRO A 113 -15.28 57.71 -7.99
C PRO A 113 -15.70 57.60 -9.47
N SER A 114 -15.84 56.39 -9.99
CA SER A 114 -16.61 56.13 -11.22
C SER A 114 -17.96 55.54 -10.84
N THR A 115 -18.98 56.38 -10.92
CA THR A 115 -20.40 56.03 -10.85
C THR A 115 -20.84 55.33 -12.12
N SER A 116 -21.53 54.18 -12.02
CA SER A 116 -22.51 53.79 -13.03
C SER A 116 -23.81 53.39 -12.35
N GLN A 117 -24.88 54.14 -12.63
CA GLN A 117 -26.25 53.77 -12.33
C GLN A 117 -26.92 53.27 -13.62
N ALA A 118 -27.41 52.03 -13.62
CA ALA A 118 -28.71 51.57 -14.12
C ALA A 118 -28.69 50.05 -14.41
N PRO A 119 -29.76 49.30 -14.12
CA PRO A 119 -29.79 47.83 -14.16
C PRO A 119 -30.32 47.28 -15.49
N SER A 120 -29.98 46.03 -15.83
CA SER A 120 -30.73 45.25 -16.81
C SER A 120 -31.00 43.82 -16.30
N SER A 121 -32.28 43.48 -16.38
CA SER A 121 -32.96 42.24 -15.99
C SER A 121 -32.83 41.10 -17.02
N TYR A 122 -32.80 39.87 -16.48
CA TYR A 122 -33.02 38.53 -17.08
C TYR A 122 -31.80 37.65 -17.44
N PRO A 123 -31.85 36.34 -17.10
CA PRO A 123 -30.75 35.40 -17.30
C PRO A 123 -30.81 34.69 -18.67
N SER A 124 -29.66 34.50 -19.32
CA SER A 124 -29.55 33.60 -20.48
C SER A 124 -28.98 32.25 -20.06
N ASN A 125 -29.80 31.20 -20.16
CA ASN A 125 -29.38 29.80 -20.14
C ASN A 125 -28.67 29.46 -21.46
N LYS A 126 -27.34 29.26 -21.43
CA LYS A 126 -26.53 28.38 -22.31
C LYS A 126 -25.02 28.63 -22.07
N PRO A 127 -24.22 27.62 -21.64
CA PRO A 127 -22.76 27.75 -21.70
C PRO A 127 -22.28 27.56 -23.14
N SER A 128 -21.58 28.55 -23.69
CA SER A 128 -20.81 28.40 -24.93
C SER A 128 -19.50 27.66 -24.63
N ILE A 129 -19.41 26.43 -25.14
CA ILE A 129 -18.19 25.61 -25.16
C ILE A 129 -17.28 26.18 -26.26
N SER A 130 -16.15 26.78 -25.88
CA SER A 130 -15.07 27.09 -26.82
C SER A 130 -14.12 25.89 -26.90
N MET A 131 -14.24 25.08 -27.94
CA MET A 131 -13.20 24.12 -28.33
C MET A 131 -12.16 24.84 -29.20
N GLN A 132 -11.20 25.52 -28.58
CA GLN A 132 -9.92 25.88 -29.22
C GLN A 132 -8.92 26.39 -28.17
N PRO A 133 -7.72 25.78 -28.04
CA PRO A 133 -6.64 26.36 -27.24
C PRO A 133 -6.12 27.62 -27.94
N THR A 134 -6.02 28.74 -27.22
CA THR A 134 -5.35 29.94 -27.71
C THR A 134 -3.84 29.68 -27.78
N LEU A 135 -3.34 29.28 -28.94
CA LEU A 135 -1.91 29.24 -29.26
C LEU A 135 -1.39 30.66 -29.56
N ARG A 136 -1.14 31.46 -28.52
CA ARG A 136 -0.21 32.61 -28.61
C ARG A 136 0.46 32.88 -27.26
N PRO A 137 1.80 32.72 -27.14
CA PRO A 137 2.57 33.28 -26.03
C PRO A 137 2.44 34.81 -26.01
N SER A 138 2.44 35.41 -24.82
CA SER A 138 2.53 36.86 -24.67
C SER A 138 3.84 37.38 -25.28
N SER A 139 3.76 38.44 -26.08
CA SER A 139 4.91 39.04 -26.78
C SER A 139 5.79 39.94 -25.91
N HIS A 140 5.73 39.81 -24.58
CA HIS A 140 6.43 40.71 -23.66
C HIS A 140 7.05 39.92 -22.50
N PRO A 141 8.39 39.80 -22.43
CA PRO A 141 9.06 39.38 -21.21
C PRO A 141 8.87 40.45 -20.12
N SER A 142 8.61 40.03 -18.89
CA SER A 142 8.62 40.92 -17.72
C SER A 142 10.01 41.55 -17.58
N SER A 143 10.09 42.88 -17.60
CA SER A 143 11.34 43.64 -17.66
C SER A 143 12.11 43.75 -16.33
N GLN A 144 11.98 42.78 -15.41
CA GLN A 144 12.78 42.72 -14.18
C GLN A 144 13.05 41.27 -13.77
N PRO A 145 14.31 40.79 -13.85
CA PRO A 145 14.75 39.60 -13.12
C PRO A 145 14.69 39.90 -11.62
N SER A 146 14.31 38.92 -10.79
CA SER A 146 14.46 39.05 -9.34
C SER A 146 15.94 39.11 -8.96
N ASP A 147 16.36 40.12 -8.20
CA ASP A 147 17.75 40.34 -7.73
C ASP A 147 18.26 39.31 -6.69
N ARG A 148 17.67 38.11 -6.66
CA ARG A 148 18.13 37.01 -5.82
C ARG A 148 18.15 35.73 -6.63
N PRO A 149 19.34 35.21 -7.01
CA PRO A 149 19.43 33.83 -7.46
C PRO A 149 18.96 32.91 -6.32
N SER A 150 18.07 31.98 -6.61
CA SER A 150 17.78 30.88 -5.69
C SER A 150 19.02 30.01 -5.58
N ASN A 151 19.69 30.01 -4.42
CA ASN A 151 20.86 29.18 -4.15
C ASN A 151 20.50 27.70 -3.88
N SER A 152 19.34 27.23 -4.35
CA SER A 152 18.96 25.83 -4.31
C SER A 152 19.15 25.25 -5.70
N PRO A 153 20.01 24.23 -5.89
CA PRO A 153 20.04 23.51 -7.15
C PRO A 153 18.64 22.95 -7.39
N THR A 154 18.01 23.36 -8.49
CA THR A 154 16.81 22.72 -9.00
C THR A 154 17.26 21.36 -9.53
N ASN A 155 17.33 20.35 -8.65
CA ASN A 155 17.44 18.95 -9.03
C ASN A 155 16.11 18.47 -9.65
N THR A 156 15.52 19.29 -10.53
CA THR A 156 14.33 18.93 -11.28
C THR A 156 14.75 17.92 -12.32
N VAL A 157 14.27 16.70 -12.16
CA VAL A 157 14.30 15.67 -13.20
C VAL A 157 13.73 16.31 -14.48
N PRO A 158 14.33 16.10 -15.66
CA PRO A 158 13.79 16.66 -16.91
C PRO A 158 12.29 16.37 -17.02
N HIS A 159 11.50 17.35 -17.47
CA HIS A 159 10.05 17.17 -17.65
C HIS A 159 9.79 16.00 -18.60
N PHE A 160 9.51 14.83 -18.02
CA PHE A 160 9.40 13.56 -18.72
C PHE A 160 7.94 13.18 -18.80
N ILE A 161 7.43 12.96 -20.02
CA ILE A 161 6.08 12.41 -20.23
C ILE A 161 6.20 10.88 -20.44
N PRO A 162 5.57 10.06 -19.58
CA PRO A 162 5.59 8.61 -19.69
C PRO A 162 5.00 8.12 -21.00
N ASN A 163 5.57 7.04 -21.52
CA ASN A 163 5.03 6.39 -22.71
C ASN A 163 3.79 5.57 -22.32
N VAL A 164 2.63 6.06 -22.76
CA VAL A 164 1.35 5.40 -22.49
C VAL A 164 1.21 4.03 -23.16
N SER A 165 2.01 3.70 -24.18
CA SER A 165 1.85 2.48 -24.95
C SER A 165 2.64 1.28 -24.43
N THR A 166 3.44 1.43 -23.36
CA THR A 166 4.22 0.34 -22.80
C THR A 166 4.49 0.46 -21.30
N LEU A 167 4.64 -0.67 -20.62
CA LEU A 167 5.21 -0.77 -19.27
C LEU A 167 6.75 -0.73 -19.27
N ASN A 168 7.39 -1.01 -20.41
CA ASN A 168 8.84 -1.15 -20.47
C ASN A 168 9.56 0.11 -19.97
N ASN A 169 10.57 -0.12 -19.15
CA ASN A 169 11.43 0.81 -18.45
C ASN A 169 10.70 1.76 -17.50
N GLN A 170 9.44 1.48 -17.13
CA GLN A 170 8.68 2.34 -16.22
C GLN A 170 8.63 1.75 -14.79
N ILE A 171 8.78 2.63 -13.82
CA ILE A 171 8.42 2.37 -12.42
C ILE A 171 7.01 2.94 -12.23
N ILE A 172 6.06 2.07 -11.91
CA ILE A 172 4.67 2.46 -11.65
C ILE A 172 4.39 2.28 -10.16
N VAL A 173 3.86 3.32 -9.51
CA VAL A 173 3.55 3.25 -8.08
C VAL A 173 2.17 2.63 -7.89
N GLY A 174 2.00 1.83 -6.83
CA GLY A 174 0.66 1.51 -6.34
C GLY A 174 0.02 2.73 -5.67
N TYR A 175 -1.27 2.96 -5.91
CA TYR A 175 -2.02 4.11 -5.39
C TYR A 175 -3.35 3.68 -4.79
N GLN A 176 -3.50 3.84 -3.48
CA GLN A 176 -4.68 3.41 -2.74
C GLN A 176 -5.85 4.38 -2.98
N GLY A 177 -5.64 5.67 -2.71
CA GLY A 177 -6.68 6.69 -2.87
C GLY A 177 -7.90 6.49 -1.95
N TRP A 178 -7.71 5.87 -0.79
CA TRP A 178 -8.79 5.39 0.07
C TRP A 178 -9.07 6.25 1.31
N PHE A 179 -8.54 7.46 1.37
CA PHE A 179 -8.70 8.33 2.53
C PHE A 179 -9.95 9.21 2.41
N SER A 180 -10.71 9.34 3.50
CA SER A 180 -11.89 10.22 3.60
C SER A 180 -12.10 10.72 5.02
N TYR A 181 -12.92 11.78 5.16
CA TYR A 181 -13.34 12.34 6.45
C TYR A 181 -14.83 12.76 6.41
N PRO A 182 -15.51 12.89 7.56
CA PRO A 182 -16.90 13.38 7.60
C PRO A 182 -17.00 14.81 7.05
N GLY A 183 -17.94 15.07 6.15
CA GLY A 183 -18.12 16.39 5.54
C GLY A 183 -17.32 16.63 4.24
N ASP A 184 -16.49 15.68 3.80
CA ASP A 184 -15.76 15.79 2.53
C ASP A 184 -16.67 15.73 1.28
N GLY A 185 -17.93 15.32 1.44
CA GLY A 185 -18.92 15.14 0.39
C GLY A 185 -18.94 13.74 -0.22
N ALA A 186 -18.08 12.83 0.23
CA ALA A 186 -18.14 11.42 -0.13
C ALA A 186 -19.39 10.77 0.50
N PRO A 187 -20.08 9.86 -0.21
CA PRO A 187 -21.30 9.23 0.30
C PRO A 187 -21.06 8.34 1.54
N ILE A 188 -19.82 7.89 1.75
CA ILE A 188 -19.41 7.16 2.95
C ILE A 188 -19.37 8.04 4.21
N ASN A 189 -19.16 9.36 4.03
CA ASN A 189 -19.23 10.43 5.04
C ASN A 189 -18.65 10.05 6.40
N LYS A 190 -17.40 9.58 6.41
CA LYS A 190 -16.72 9.15 7.64
C LYS A 190 -15.21 9.19 7.49
N TRP A 191 -14.51 9.15 8.62
CA TRP A 191 -13.09 8.82 8.66
C TRP A 191 -12.86 7.43 8.07
N LYS A 192 -11.97 7.33 7.09
CA LYS A 192 -11.61 6.07 6.42
C LYS A 192 -10.10 6.03 6.21
N HIS A 193 -9.47 4.93 6.64
CA HIS A 193 -8.02 4.67 6.62
C HIS A 193 -7.12 5.62 7.42
N TRP A 194 -7.64 6.74 7.93
CA TRP A 194 -6.94 7.57 8.91
C TRP A 194 -7.05 7.05 10.34
N PHE A 195 -8.25 6.59 10.72
CA PHE A 195 -8.59 6.20 12.08
C PHE A 195 -9.36 4.88 12.13
N SER A 196 -9.08 4.13 13.17
CA SER A 196 -9.77 2.94 13.62
C SER A 196 -11.14 3.34 14.16
N THR A 197 -12.22 3.10 13.40
CA THR A 197 -13.57 2.65 13.81
C THR A 197 -14.68 2.99 12.80
N SER A 198 -15.79 2.27 12.90
CA SER A 198 -16.80 2.00 11.88
C SER A 198 -17.82 3.12 11.61
N THR A 199 -17.97 4.09 12.50
CA THR A 199 -18.94 5.21 12.38
C THR A 199 -18.55 6.36 13.33
N ASN A 200 -18.28 7.55 12.79
CA ASN A 200 -18.13 8.83 13.51
C ASN A 200 -17.28 8.83 14.80
N GLY A 201 -16.31 7.92 14.94
CA GLY A 201 -15.41 7.90 16.09
C GLY A 201 -14.56 9.18 16.15
N ASP A 202 -14.21 9.60 17.36
CA ASP A 202 -13.36 10.76 17.57
C ASP A 202 -11.99 10.52 16.91
N ALA A 203 -11.54 11.50 16.11
CA ALA A 203 -10.26 11.49 15.40
C ALA A 203 -9.10 11.76 16.38
N THR A 204 -8.90 10.85 17.33
CA THR A 204 -7.92 10.95 18.42
C THR A 204 -6.70 10.07 18.18
N ILE A 205 -5.67 10.24 19.01
CA ILE A 205 -4.42 9.51 18.89
C ILE A 205 -4.55 8.03 19.25
N GLU A 206 -5.51 7.66 20.10
CA GLU A 206 -5.80 6.27 20.47
C GLU A 206 -6.35 5.48 19.28
N ASN A 207 -7.04 6.17 18.36
CA ASN A 207 -7.68 5.57 17.21
C ASN A 207 -6.89 5.78 15.91
N VAL A 208 -5.72 6.42 15.91
CA VAL A 208 -4.97 6.62 14.67
C VAL A 208 -4.51 5.28 14.10
N ASP A 209 -4.74 5.03 12.81
CA ASP A 209 -4.29 3.80 12.13
C ASP A 209 -2.97 4.01 11.36
N ILE A 210 -2.57 5.26 11.14
CA ILE A 210 -1.39 5.59 10.33
C ILE A 210 -0.10 5.68 11.15
N ASP A 211 1.02 5.28 10.54
CA ASP A 211 2.35 5.48 11.13
C ASP A 211 3.02 6.73 10.55
N MET A 212 2.77 7.08 9.29
CA MET A 212 3.39 8.23 8.61
C MET A 212 2.41 9.39 8.48
N TYR A 213 2.67 10.53 9.14
CA TYR A 213 1.85 11.72 8.99
C TYR A 213 2.22 12.50 7.70
N PRO A 214 1.30 12.66 6.72
CA PRO A 214 1.62 13.34 5.47
C PRO A 214 1.95 14.82 5.68
N LEU A 215 2.78 15.39 4.79
CA LEU A 215 3.00 16.84 4.76
C LEU A 215 1.71 17.54 4.30
N MET A 216 1.09 18.34 5.17
CA MET A 216 -0.22 18.94 4.89
C MET A 216 -0.15 20.33 4.22
N ASP A 217 0.97 21.03 4.33
CA ASP A 217 1.10 22.46 3.99
C ASP A 217 0.94 22.78 2.50
N GLU A 218 1.05 21.78 1.63
CA GLU A 218 0.92 21.94 0.17
C GLU A 218 -0.51 21.66 -0.34
N TYR A 219 -1.43 21.21 0.51
CA TYR A 219 -2.82 20.99 0.12
C TYR A 219 -3.66 22.26 0.24
N ASP A 220 -4.76 22.29 -0.52
CA ASP A 220 -5.77 23.34 -0.38
C ASP A 220 -6.53 23.15 0.94
N GLU A 221 -6.53 24.16 1.80
CA GLU A 221 -7.21 24.15 3.11
C GLU A 221 -8.69 23.75 3.02
N ARG A 222 -9.36 23.98 1.88
CA ARG A 222 -10.77 23.59 1.68
C ARG A 222 -10.98 22.09 1.51
N ASP A 223 -9.90 21.35 1.27
CA ASP A 223 -9.91 19.90 1.09
C ASP A 223 -9.36 19.17 2.32
N LEU A 224 -9.10 19.89 3.42
CA LEU A 224 -8.62 19.35 4.69
C LEU A 224 -9.70 19.42 5.78
N GLU A 225 -9.60 18.51 6.75
CA GLU A 225 -10.39 18.51 7.97
C GLU A 225 -9.49 18.33 9.19
N VAL A 226 -9.82 18.98 10.30
CA VAL A 226 -9.06 18.88 11.55
C VAL A 226 -9.44 17.63 12.33
N SER A 227 -8.46 17.04 13.00
CA SER A 227 -8.66 15.97 13.98
C SER A 227 -8.72 16.53 15.41
N ASN A 228 -8.76 15.63 16.40
CA ASN A 228 -8.63 15.97 17.82
C ASN A 228 -7.18 15.76 18.33
N ILE A 229 -6.19 15.63 17.44
CA ILE A 229 -4.78 15.43 17.78
C ILE A 229 -4.03 16.77 17.66
N LYS A 230 -3.19 17.10 18.64
CA LYS A 230 -2.39 18.34 18.62
C LYS A 230 -1.04 18.17 17.94
N LEU A 231 -0.62 19.20 17.23
CA LEU A 231 0.74 19.41 16.75
C LEU A 231 1.57 20.11 17.83
N ASN A 232 2.90 20.14 17.67
CA ASN A 232 3.82 20.80 18.60
C ASN A 232 3.54 22.30 18.80
N ASN A 233 2.97 22.96 17.80
CA ASN A 233 2.60 24.38 17.84
C ASN A 233 1.22 24.63 18.49
N GLY A 234 0.52 23.58 18.94
CA GLY A 234 -0.81 23.66 19.54
C GLY A 234 -1.98 23.63 18.56
N GLU A 235 -1.73 23.69 17.25
CA GLU A 235 -2.76 23.50 16.23
C GLU A 235 -3.22 22.05 16.18
N LEU A 236 -4.40 21.81 15.61
CA LEU A 236 -4.91 20.47 15.39
C LEU A 236 -4.35 19.89 14.08
N ALA A 237 -3.98 18.62 14.11
CA ALA A 237 -3.53 17.88 12.93
C ALA A 237 -4.65 17.84 11.89
N LYS A 238 -4.28 17.98 10.62
CA LYS A 238 -5.21 18.03 9.48
C LYS A 238 -5.08 16.78 8.65
N PHE A 239 -6.15 16.41 7.94
CA PHE A 239 -6.19 15.24 7.08
C PHE A 239 -6.96 15.53 5.80
N TYR A 240 -6.55 14.94 4.69
CA TYR A 240 -7.18 15.11 3.38
C TYR A 240 -8.18 13.99 3.06
N SER A 241 -8.92 14.18 1.96
CA SER A 241 -9.76 13.15 1.34
C SER A 241 -9.46 12.99 -0.15
N ASN A 242 -9.27 11.76 -0.62
CA ASN A 242 -9.07 11.49 -2.06
C ASN A 242 -10.36 11.65 -2.89
N TRP A 243 -11.51 11.82 -2.23
CA TRP A 243 -12.75 12.22 -2.92
C TRP A 243 -12.62 13.62 -3.54
N LYS A 244 -11.79 14.49 -2.94
CA LYS A 244 -11.49 15.82 -3.45
C LYS A 244 -10.49 15.76 -4.60
N PHE A 245 -10.83 16.40 -5.71
CA PHE A 245 -9.98 16.36 -6.90
C PHE A 245 -8.61 17.02 -6.69
N ARG A 246 -8.52 18.14 -5.96
CA ARG A 246 -7.23 18.85 -5.80
C ARG A 246 -6.23 18.06 -4.97
N THR A 247 -6.69 17.26 -4.01
CA THR A 247 -5.85 16.29 -3.30
C THR A 247 -5.21 15.30 -4.25
N VAL A 248 -6.00 14.65 -5.10
CA VAL A 248 -5.46 13.70 -6.09
C VAL A 248 -4.57 14.42 -7.11
N LEU A 249 -4.95 15.62 -7.55
CA LEU A 249 -4.10 16.42 -8.44
C LEU A 249 -2.74 16.73 -7.80
N LYS A 250 -2.69 17.14 -6.53
CA LYS A 250 -1.44 17.41 -5.82
C LYS A 250 -0.52 16.20 -5.79
N HIS A 251 -1.06 15.00 -5.58
CA HIS A 251 -0.28 13.75 -5.63
C HIS A 251 0.34 13.54 -7.02
N PHE A 252 -0.40 13.83 -8.08
CA PHE A 252 0.06 13.71 -9.46
C PHE A 252 1.03 14.82 -9.88
N GLU A 253 0.91 16.02 -9.31
CA GLU A 253 1.87 17.12 -9.48
C GLU A 253 3.22 16.74 -8.85
N TRP A 254 3.22 16.10 -7.68
CA TRP A 254 4.44 15.52 -7.12
C TRP A 254 5.00 14.43 -8.06
N MET A 255 4.17 13.51 -8.55
CA MET A 255 4.67 12.51 -9.50
C MET A 255 5.29 13.13 -10.76
N GLU A 256 4.73 14.22 -11.27
CA GLU A 256 5.31 14.98 -12.38
C GLU A 256 6.64 15.65 -12.00
N GLU A 257 6.69 16.35 -10.86
CA GLU A 257 7.88 17.04 -10.34
C GLU A 257 9.08 16.10 -10.18
N TYR A 258 8.84 14.89 -9.65
CA TYR A 258 9.90 13.91 -9.38
C TYR A 258 10.08 12.88 -10.52
N GLY A 259 9.38 13.05 -11.65
CA GLY A 259 9.55 12.17 -12.82
C GLY A 259 9.02 10.75 -12.63
N ILE A 260 8.06 10.53 -11.73
CA ILE A 260 7.37 9.24 -11.56
C ILE A 260 6.39 9.05 -12.73
N SER A 261 6.35 7.85 -13.31
CA SER A 261 5.59 7.60 -14.54
C SER A 261 4.07 7.65 -14.32
N GLY A 262 3.56 7.09 -13.23
CA GLY A 262 2.13 7.07 -12.98
C GLY A 262 1.72 5.99 -12.00
N VAL A 263 0.44 5.62 -12.01
CA VAL A 263 -0.14 4.78 -10.96
C VAL A 263 -0.84 3.52 -11.45
N PHE A 264 -0.77 2.47 -10.66
CA PHE A 264 -1.84 1.47 -10.59
C PHE A 264 -2.80 1.87 -9.48
N HIS A 265 -4.00 2.32 -9.86
CA HIS A 265 -5.03 2.67 -8.88
C HIS A 265 -5.70 1.40 -8.35
N MET A 266 -5.58 1.18 -7.05
CA MET A 266 -6.13 0.04 -6.35
C MET A 266 -7.65 0.15 -6.22
N ARG A 267 -8.35 -0.84 -6.74
CA ARG A 267 -9.81 -0.98 -6.66
C ARG A 267 -10.17 -2.24 -5.89
N PHE A 268 -10.38 -2.08 -4.58
CA PHE A 268 -10.75 -3.19 -3.70
C PHE A 268 -12.15 -3.69 -4.02
N MET A 269 -12.28 -5.00 -4.23
CA MET A 269 -13.58 -5.64 -4.44
C MET A 269 -14.34 -5.85 -3.12
N GLU A 270 -13.63 -5.85 -1.99
CA GLU A 270 -14.21 -5.87 -0.66
C GLU A 270 -15.24 -4.73 -0.49
N ASN A 271 -16.49 -5.10 -0.19
CA ASN A 271 -17.64 -4.20 -0.05
C ASN A 271 -17.94 -3.33 -1.29
N ILE A 272 -17.64 -3.79 -2.51
CA ILE A 272 -17.96 -3.07 -3.76
C ILE A 272 -19.45 -3.11 -4.12
N ASP A 273 -20.18 -4.10 -3.61
CA ASP A 273 -21.64 -4.25 -3.68
C ASP A 273 -22.39 -3.08 -3.02
N LYS A 274 -21.77 -2.46 -2.01
CA LYS A 274 -22.35 -1.31 -1.31
C LYS A 274 -22.25 -0.05 -2.17
N HIS A 275 -23.38 0.44 -2.66
CA HIS A 275 -23.48 1.62 -3.53
C HIS A 275 -22.62 2.82 -3.07
N LYS A 276 -22.65 3.17 -1.78
CA LYS A 276 -21.83 4.28 -1.25
C LYS A 276 -20.31 4.05 -1.44
N ASN A 277 -19.83 2.82 -1.22
CA ASN A 277 -18.43 2.49 -1.42
C ASN A 277 -18.08 2.46 -2.91
N HIS A 278 -18.99 1.93 -3.73
CA HIS A 278 -18.82 1.87 -5.18
C HIS A 278 -18.70 3.26 -5.79
N ASP A 279 -19.60 4.17 -5.46
CA ASP A 279 -19.60 5.56 -5.91
C ASP A 279 -18.33 6.28 -5.46
N TRP A 280 -17.94 6.08 -4.20
CA TRP A 280 -16.70 6.61 -3.64
C TRP A 280 -15.46 6.16 -4.42
N LYS A 281 -15.27 4.85 -4.58
CA LYS A 281 -14.15 4.27 -5.34
C LYS A 281 -14.17 4.73 -6.80
N THR A 282 -15.33 4.80 -7.44
CA THR A 282 -15.47 5.25 -8.84
C THR A 282 -15.13 6.73 -8.99
N LYS A 283 -15.53 7.60 -8.05
CA LYS A 283 -15.17 9.01 -8.06
C LYS A 283 -13.67 9.23 -7.88
N VAL A 284 -13.01 8.47 -7.00
CA VAL A 284 -11.56 8.54 -6.84
C VAL A 284 -10.86 8.15 -8.15
N LEU A 285 -11.31 7.08 -8.82
CA LEU A 285 -10.79 6.70 -10.14
C LEU A 285 -11.00 7.82 -11.19
N HIS A 286 -12.12 8.55 -11.15
CA HIS A 286 -12.32 9.73 -12.00
C HIS A 286 -11.33 10.84 -11.70
N ASN A 287 -11.05 11.10 -10.42
CA ASN A 287 -10.04 12.09 -10.02
C ASN A 287 -8.65 11.66 -10.51
N VAL A 288 -8.29 10.38 -10.38
CA VAL A 288 -7.04 9.79 -10.91
C VAL A 288 -6.92 10.00 -12.42
N ARG A 289 -7.94 9.62 -13.19
CA ARG A 289 -7.96 9.84 -14.66
C ARG A 289 -7.73 11.31 -14.99
N ARG A 290 -8.44 12.22 -14.31
CA ARG A 290 -8.37 13.65 -14.60
C ARG A 290 -7.02 14.25 -14.19
N ALA A 291 -6.44 13.79 -13.08
CA ALA A 291 -5.13 14.23 -12.62
C ALA A 291 -4.02 13.75 -13.57
N ALA A 292 -4.07 12.49 -13.99
CA ALA A 292 -3.19 11.91 -15.01
C ALA A 292 -3.22 12.71 -16.32
N GLN A 293 -4.41 13.14 -16.75
CA GLN A 293 -4.57 14.00 -17.94
C GLN A 293 -3.96 15.41 -17.75
N HIS A 294 -4.01 15.97 -16.54
CA HIS A 294 -3.44 17.29 -16.26
C HIS A 294 -1.91 17.27 -16.24
N THR A 295 -1.31 16.23 -15.66
CA THR A 295 0.14 16.16 -15.37
C THR A 295 0.90 15.25 -16.35
N GLY A 296 0.19 14.73 -17.35
CA GLY A 296 0.74 13.82 -18.35
C GLY A 296 1.08 12.40 -17.86
N ARG A 297 0.87 12.10 -16.57
CA ARG A 297 1.13 10.77 -15.98
C ARG A 297 0.24 9.70 -16.57
N VAL A 298 0.64 8.44 -16.47
CA VAL A 298 -0.21 7.29 -16.84
C VAL A 298 -1.01 6.76 -15.65
N PHE A 299 -2.09 6.02 -15.93
CA PHE A 299 -2.79 5.27 -14.90
C PHE A 299 -3.36 3.95 -15.45
N ALA A 300 -3.47 2.93 -14.60
CA ALA A 300 -4.21 1.69 -14.88
C ALA A 300 -5.00 1.25 -13.65
N VAL A 301 -6.03 0.42 -13.86
CA VAL A 301 -6.80 -0.18 -12.76
C VAL A 301 -6.08 -1.42 -12.24
N SER A 302 -6.04 -1.58 -10.92
CA SER A 302 -5.60 -2.79 -10.23
C SER A 302 -6.70 -3.27 -9.29
N TYR A 303 -7.42 -4.34 -9.65
CA TYR A 303 -8.39 -4.96 -8.76
C TYR A 303 -7.70 -5.71 -7.62
N ASN A 304 -8.33 -5.72 -6.44
CA ASN A 304 -7.91 -6.54 -5.31
C ASN A 304 -9.08 -7.46 -4.91
N ILE A 305 -8.86 -8.77 -5.06
CA ILE A 305 -9.81 -9.85 -4.72
C ILE A 305 -9.39 -10.61 -3.44
N ALA A 306 -8.35 -10.15 -2.74
CA ALA A 306 -7.81 -10.75 -1.51
C ALA A 306 -8.55 -10.30 -0.22
N GLY A 307 -9.78 -9.81 -0.37
CA GLY A 307 -10.63 -9.42 0.75
C GLY A 307 -11.13 -10.63 1.54
N ARG A 308 -11.09 -10.57 2.87
CA ARG A 308 -11.42 -11.70 3.75
C ARG A 308 -12.87 -12.17 3.65
N SER A 309 -13.80 -11.31 3.24
CA SER A 309 -15.22 -11.69 3.08
C SER A 309 -15.56 -12.18 1.67
N LEU A 310 -14.62 -12.03 0.74
CA LEU A 310 -14.81 -12.41 -0.66
C LEU A 310 -14.72 -13.94 -0.80
N ASN A 311 -15.34 -14.43 -1.87
CA ASN A 311 -15.29 -15.81 -2.36
C ASN A 311 -15.32 -15.77 -3.90
N ASP A 312 -15.41 -16.91 -4.57
CA ASP A 312 -15.34 -16.98 -6.03
C ASP A 312 -16.41 -16.15 -6.77
N SER A 313 -17.53 -15.76 -6.13
CA SER A 313 -18.52 -14.85 -6.74
C SER A 313 -17.92 -13.49 -7.14
N VAL A 314 -16.84 -13.07 -6.48
CA VAL A 314 -16.17 -11.80 -6.79
C VAL A 314 -15.64 -11.75 -8.23
N LEU A 315 -15.40 -12.90 -8.85
CA LEU A 315 -14.96 -12.98 -10.24
C LEU A 315 -16.03 -12.42 -11.20
N ASP A 316 -17.31 -12.66 -10.91
CA ASP A 316 -18.42 -12.10 -11.69
C ASP A 316 -18.58 -10.61 -11.41
N ASP A 317 -18.49 -10.19 -10.15
CA ASP A 317 -18.57 -8.79 -9.74
C ASP A 317 -17.47 -7.95 -10.39
N LEU A 318 -16.24 -8.49 -10.44
CA LEU A 318 -15.10 -7.85 -11.08
C LEU A 318 -15.34 -7.68 -12.58
N LYS A 319 -15.78 -8.74 -13.25
CA LYS A 319 -16.11 -8.71 -14.67
C LYS A 319 -17.20 -7.66 -14.98
N ASN A 320 -18.26 -7.63 -14.18
CA ASN A 320 -19.35 -6.66 -14.31
C ASN A 320 -18.89 -5.22 -14.07
N ASP A 321 -18.07 -4.98 -13.05
CA ASP A 321 -17.52 -3.65 -12.78
C ASP A 321 -16.57 -3.21 -13.91
N TRP A 322 -15.75 -4.11 -14.47
CA TRP A 322 -14.89 -3.78 -15.62
C TRP A 322 -15.71 -3.37 -16.85
N ILE A 323 -16.75 -4.13 -17.19
CA ILE A 323 -17.67 -3.78 -18.29
C ILE A 323 -18.25 -2.39 -18.07
N ARG A 324 -18.70 -2.10 -16.85
CA ARG A 324 -19.24 -0.78 -16.48
C ARG A 324 -18.19 0.33 -16.57
N LEU A 325 -16.95 0.10 -16.12
CA LEU A 325 -15.86 1.08 -16.23
C LEU A 325 -15.50 1.40 -17.68
N VAL A 326 -15.53 0.39 -18.55
CA VAL A 326 -15.28 0.56 -19.99
C VAL A 326 -16.45 1.26 -20.67
N ASP A 327 -17.69 0.80 -20.44
CA ASP A 327 -18.86 1.26 -21.19
C ASP A 327 -19.44 2.57 -20.68
N ASN A 328 -19.55 2.73 -19.37
CA ASN A 328 -20.22 3.89 -18.77
C ASN A 328 -19.19 4.96 -18.40
N GLU A 329 -18.09 4.56 -17.75
CA GLU A 329 -17.08 5.53 -17.31
C GLU A 329 -16.07 5.91 -18.40
N LYS A 330 -16.01 5.14 -19.49
CA LYS A 330 -15.07 5.33 -20.60
C LYS A 330 -13.61 5.40 -20.14
N ILE A 331 -13.25 4.56 -19.16
CA ILE A 331 -11.96 4.72 -18.47
C ILE A 331 -10.77 4.46 -19.41
N THR A 332 -10.89 3.47 -20.31
CA THR A 332 -9.86 3.05 -21.27
C THR A 332 -9.77 3.94 -22.51
N GLU A 333 -10.72 4.86 -22.71
CA GLU A 333 -10.71 5.87 -23.77
C GLU A 333 -9.83 7.08 -23.39
N SER A 334 -9.41 7.19 -22.11
CA SER A 334 -8.45 8.21 -21.71
C SER A 334 -7.11 8.02 -22.44
N GLY A 335 -6.60 9.07 -23.06
CA GLY A 335 -5.26 9.07 -23.69
C GLY A 335 -4.09 8.90 -22.71
N ARG A 336 -4.37 8.75 -21.40
CA ARG A 336 -3.41 8.45 -20.33
C ARG A 336 -3.64 7.08 -19.68
N TYR A 337 -4.62 6.30 -20.12
CA TYR A 337 -4.78 4.93 -19.64
C TYR A 337 -3.64 4.06 -20.17
N LEU A 338 -2.85 3.46 -19.29
CA LEU A 338 -1.65 2.70 -19.64
C LEU A 338 -2.00 1.49 -20.50
N ARG A 339 -1.21 1.29 -21.54
CA ARG A 339 -1.31 0.17 -22.48
C ARG A 339 0.01 -0.57 -22.56
N HIS A 340 -0.06 -1.82 -22.95
CA HIS A 340 1.11 -2.60 -23.35
C HIS A 340 0.68 -3.57 -24.45
N ASN A 341 1.49 -3.69 -25.50
CA ASN A 341 1.16 -4.45 -26.71
C ASN A 341 -0.23 -4.07 -27.29
N GLY A 342 -0.53 -2.77 -27.29
CA GLY A 342 -1.78 -2.20 -27.83
C GLY A 342 -3.02 -2.35 -26.93
N ARG A 343 -2.97 -3.20 -25.90
CA ARG A 343 -4.11 -3.49 -25.01
C ARG A 343 -4.06 -2.63 -23.74
N PRO A 344 -5.20 -2.17 -23.19
CA PRO A 344 -5.26 -1.57 -21.86
C PRO A 344 -4.65 -2.50 -20.82
N VAL A 345 -3.81 -1.99 -19.92
CA VAL A 345 -3.26 -2.78 -18.81
C VAL A 345 -4.31 -2.89 -17.71
N LEU A 346 -4.47 -4.11 -17.17
CA LEU A 346 -5.28 -4.39 -15.99
C LEU A 346 -4.51 -5.34 -15.08
N ARG A 347 -4.55 -5.09 -13.78
CA ARG A 347 -3.95 -6.00 -12.79
C ARG A 347 -5.03 -6.57 -11.86
N ILE A 348 -4.91 -7.84 -11.47
CA ILE A 348 -5.79 -8.49 -10.49
C ILE A 348 -4.93 -9.10 -9.38
N TYR A 349 -5.00 -8.53 -8.18
CA TYR A 349 -4.30 -9.02 -6.98
C TYR A 349 -5.10 -10.02 -6.18
N GLY A 350 -4.44 -11.08 -5.73
CA GLY A 350 -5.01 -12.12 -4.89
C GLY A 350 -5.06 -13.50 -5.57
N ILE A 351 -4.52 -13.62 -6.78
CA ILE A 351 -4.51 -14.87 -7.54
C ILE A 351 -3.53 -15.84 -6.87
N GLY A 352 -4.04 -16.96 -6.34
CA GLY A 352 -3.22 -18.09 -5.91
C GLY A 352 -2.62 -18.02 -4.51
N PHE A 353 -2.95 -16.99 -3.72
CA PHE A 353 -2.58 -16.94 -2.31
C PHE A 353 -3.35 -17.99 -1.50
N VAL A 354 -2.69 -18.63 -0.54
CA VAL A 354 -3.32 -19.62 0.37
C VAL A 354 -4.38 -18.99 1.28
N ASP A 355 -4.16 -17.75 1.72
CA ASP A 355 -5.04 -17.02 2.63
C ASP A 355 -6.16 -16.26 1.90
N VAL A 356 -6.29 -16.44 0.58
CA VAL A 356 -7.35 -15.84 -0.23
C VAL A 356 -8.40 -16.89 -0.56
N ASN A 357 -9.65 -16.60 -0.22
CA ASN A 357 -10.78 -17.53 -0.40
C ASN A 357 -11.14 -17.79 -1.87
N VAL A 358 -10.73 -16.91 -2.79
CA VAL A 358 -10.90 -17.13 -4.23
C VAL A 358 -9.94 -18.23 -4.66
N SER A 359 -10.48 -19.37 -5.06
CA SER A 359 -9.71 -20.60 -5.23
C SER A 359 -10.17 -21.48 -6.40
N ASP A 360 -11.31 -21.16 -7.02
CA ASP A 360 -11.80 -21.88 -8.19
C ASP A 360 -10.94 -21.58 -9.43
N THR A 361 -10.01 -22.48 -9.72
CA THR A 361 -9.08 -22.37 -10.86
C THR A 361 -9.80 -22.46 -12.20
N SER A 362 -10.92 -23.17 -12.30
CA SER A 362 -11.69 -23.26 -13.55
C SER A 362 -12.32 -21.91 -13.88
N ARG A 363 -12.96 -21.28 -12.90
CA ARG A 363 -13.55 -19.94 -13.07
C ARG A 363 -12.50 -18.85 -13.28
N LEU A 364 -11.35 -18.95 -12.62
CA LEU A 364 -10.22 -18.05 -12.88
C LEU A 364 -9.69 -18.19 -14.30
N ALA A 365 -9.53 -19.42 -14.80
CA ALA A 365 -9.10 -19.67 -16.17
C ALA A 365 -10.11 -19.11 -17.19
N GLU A 366 -11.41 -19.30 -16.97
CA GLU A 366 -12.47 -18.71 -17.81
C GLU A 366 -12.43 -17.18 -17.81
N LEU A 367 -12.21 -16.56 -16.64
CA LEU A 367 -12.10 -15.10 -16.52
C LEU A 367 -10.87 -14.56 -17.25
N ILE A 368 -9.71 -15.22 -17.10
CA ILE A 368 -8.47 -14.85 -17.79
C ILE A 368 -8.65 -14.96 -19.31
N GLU A 369 -9.21 -16.08 -19.78
CA GLU A 369 -9.48 -16.29 -21.20
C GLU A 369 -10.45 -15.25 -21.75
N TRP A 370 -11.49 -14.89 -20.99
CA TRP A 370 -12.41 -13.81 -21.37
C TRP A 370 -11.67 -12.48 -21.53
N PHE A 371 -10.84 -12.09 -20.56
CA PHE A 371 -10.06 -10.84 -20.60
C PHE A 371 -9.04 -10.79 -21.73
N LYS A 372 -8.45 -11.92 -22.11
CA LYS A 372 -7.40 -11.95 -23.13
C LYS A 372 -7.97 -12.08 -24.54
N ASN A 373 -8.97 -12.95 -24.71
CA ASN A 373 -9.38 -13.46 -26.01
C ASN A 373 -10.90 -13.48 -26.21
N GLY A 374 -11.65 -13.97 -25.22
CA GLY A 374 -13.07 -14.31 -25.37
C GLY A 374 -14.04 -13.12 -25.37
N ALA A 375 -13.67 -11.99 -24.76
CA ALA A 375 -14.53 -10.81 -24.71
C ALA A 375 -14.62 -10.07 -26.06
N ASP A 376 -15.58 -9.14 -26.17
CA ASP A 376 -15.52 -8.08 -27.18
C ASP A 376 -14.15 -7.36 -27.08
N PRO A 377 -13.48 -7.05 -28.22
CA PRO A 377 -12.19 -6.36 -28.23
C PRO A 377 -12.07 -5.16 -27.29
N LYS A 378 -13.15 -4.38 -27.07
CA LYS A 378 -13.11 -3.21 -26.17
C LYS A 378 -12.90 -3.54 -24.70
N TYR A 379 -13.24 -4.76 -24.26
CA TYR A 379 -13.05 -5.22 -22.89
C TYR A 379 -11.73 -5.98 -22.68
N ARG A 380 -11.03 -6.34 -23.76
CA ARG A 380 -9.79 -7.12 -23.65
C ARG A 380 -8.66 -6.28 -23.07
N VAL A 381 -7.77 -6.94 -22.34
CA VAL A 381 -6.68 -6.28 -21.60
C VAL A 381 -5.36 -7.03 -21.75
N PHE A 382 -4.26 -6.34 -21.46
CA PHE A 382 -3.00 -6.97 -21.06
C PHE A 382 -3.10 -7.26 -19.56
N LEU A 383 -3.24 -8.54 -19.20
CA LEU A 383 -3.63 -8.95 -17.85
C LEU A 383 -2.42 -9.34 -16.99
N ILE A 384 -2.22 -8.59 -15.91
CA ILE A 384 -1.18 -8.86 -14.91
C ILE A 384 -1.80 -9.53 -13.69
N GLY A 385 -1.28 -10.67 -13.27
CA GLY A 385 -1.65 -11.29 -11.99
C GLY A 385 -0.81 -10.76 -10.84
N GLY A 386 -1.46 -10.27 -9.79
CA GLY A 386 -0.84 -10.04 -8.50
C GLY A 386 -0.85 -11.33 -7.67
N VAL A 387 0.31 -11.96 -7.53
CA VAL A 387 0.47 -13.36 -7.10
C VAL A 387 1.28 -13.49 -5.81
N PRO A 388 1.24 -14.64 -5.12
CA PRO A 388 2.14 -14.97 -4.01
C PRO A 388 3.59 -15.03 -4.45
N THR A 389 4.50 -14.97 -3.49
CA THR A 389 5.95 -14.99 -3.78
C THR A 389 6.50 -16.37 -4.09
N GLY A 390 5.90 -17.42 -3.55
CA GLY A 390 6.25 -18.80 -3.87
C GLY A 390 5.56 -19.36 -5.12
N TRP A 391 4.99 -18.52 -5.99
CA TRP A 391 4.14 -18.94 -7.12
C TRP A 391 4.85 -19.91 -8.08
N ARG A 392 6.13 -19.68 -8.39
CA ARG A 392 6.91 -20.50 -9.34
C ARG A 392 7.02 -21.96 -8.90
N GLU A 393 7.25 -22.18 -7.60
CA GLU A 393 7.44 -23.51 -7.01
C GLU A 393 6.19 -24.01 -6.27
N ARG A 394 5.14 -23.18 -6.17
CA ARG A 394 3.87 -23.46 -5.47
C ARG A 394 4.07 -23.78 -3.98
N VAL A 395 4.84 -22.94 -3.29
CA VAL A 395 5.22 -23.11 -1.88
C VAL A 395 4.89 -21.86 -1.04
N HIS A 396 4.95 -22.01 0.28
CA HIS A 396 4.80 -20.93 1.26
C HIS A 396 3.44 -20.22 1.19
N ASP A 397 3.41 -19.00 0.69
CA ASP A 397 2.21 -18.17 0.54
C ASP A 397 1.41 -18.52 -0.72
N ALA A 398 1.93 -19.41 -1.56
CA ALA A 398 1.27 -19.90 -2.76
C ALA A 398 0.53 -21.21 -2.53
N ARG A 399 -0.61 -21.34 -3.20
CA ARG A 399 -1.35 -22.59 -3.34
C ARG A 399 -0.50 -23.66 -4.02
N SER A 400 -0.59 -24.88 -3.53
CA SER A 400 0.30 -26.00 -3.84
C SER A 400 -0.17 -26.87 -5.01
N GLU A 401 -1.45 -26.79 -5.34
CA GLU A 401 -2.13 -27.63 -6.33
C GLU A 401 -1.60 -27.36 -7.75
N GLU A 402 -1.49 -28.39 -8.58
CA GLU A 402 -0.75 -28.30 -9.85
C GLU A 402 -1.40 -27.38 -10.88
N GLU A 403 -2.72 -27.25 -10.80
CA GLU A 403 -3.56 -26.43 -11.66
C GLU A 403 -3.15 -24.94 -11.61
N TRP A 404 -2.61 -24.48 -10.48
CA TRP A 404 -2.17 -23.08 -10.32
C TRP A 404 -1.03 -22.69 -11.25
N THR A 405 -0.16 -23.63 -11.64
CA THR A 405 0.88 -23.33 -12.62
C THR A 405 0.28 -22.91 -13.96
N THR A 406 -0.79 -23.59 -14.39
CA THR A 406 -1.49 -23.23 -15.62
C THR A 406 -2.14 -21.84 -15.50
N ILE A 407 -2.69 -21.50 -14.33
CA ILE A 407 -3.22 -20.16 -14.07
C ILE A 407 -2.12 -19.09 -14.19
N TYR A 408 -0.98 -19.27 -13.52
CA TYR A 408 0.11 -18.29 -13.58
C TYR A 408 0.65 -18.12 -15.00
N GLN A 409 0.84 -19.23 -15.74
CA GLN A 409 1.35 -19.21 -17.11
C GLN A 409 0.36 -18.65 -18.14
N SER A 410 -0.94 -18.61 -17.81
CA SER A 410 -1.97 -18.03 -18.69
C SER A 410 -2.02 -16.49 -18.67
N LEU A 411 -1.36 -15.84 -17.71
CA LEU A 411 -1.34 -14.37 -17.59
C LEU A 411 -0.42 -13.73 -18.63
N ASP A 412 -0.60 -12.44 -18.90
CA ASP A 412 0.35 -11.68 -19.74
C ASP A 412 1.52 -11.11 -18.91
N GLY A 413 1.31 -10.93 -17.60
CA GLY A 413 2.36 -10.52 -16.68
C GLY A 413 2.15 -11.03 -15.25
N ILE A 414 3.23 -11.09 -14.49
CA ILE A 414 3.30 -11.58 -13.12
C ILE A 414 3.88 -10.49 -12.21
N HIS A 415 3.15 -10.18 -11.14
CA HIS A 415 3.54 -9.22 -10.12
C HIS A 415 3.45 -9.88 -8.72
N PRO A 416 4.55 -10.43 -8.21
CA PRO A 416 4.61 -10.95 -6.84
C PRO A 416 4.73 -9.82 -5.80
N TRP A 417 4.04 -9.96 -4.67
CA TRP A 417 4.08 -8.99 -3.56
C TRP A 417 5.21 -9.28 -2.57
N HIS A 418 6.27 -8.46 -2.58
CA HIS A 418 7.48 -8.72 -1.78
C HIS A 418 7.56 -8.00 -0.44
N VAL A 419 6.65 -7.08 -0.11
CA VAL A 419 6.69 -6.33 1.16
C VAL A 419 6.72 -7.29 2.33
N GLY A 420 7.69 -7.12 3.22
CA GLY A 420 7.85 -7.96 4.42
C GLY A 420 8.60 -9.29 4.19
N ARG A 421 9.05 -9.61 2.97
CA ARG A 421 9.78 -10.86 2.69
C ARG A 421 11.26 -10.81 3.04
N PHE A 422 11.82 -9.60 3.11
CA PHE A 422 13.18 -9.34 3.55
C PHE A 422 13.23 -8.02 4.33
N ALA A 423 14.16 -7.93 5.28
CA ALA A 423 14.26 -6.79 6.20
C ALA A 423 15.66 -6.15 6.26
N THR A 424 16.64 -6.71 5.55
CA THR A 424 18.03 -6.25 5.53
C THR A 424 18.59 -6.31 4.11
N LEU A 425 19.67 -5.56 3.84
CA LEU A 425 20.33 -5.57 2.53
C LEU A 425 20.83 -6.97 2.14
N ASN A 426 21.50 -7.67 3.07
CA ASN A 426 21.98 -9.03 2.83
C ASN A 426 20.81 -10.05 2.66
N GLY A 427 19.72 -9.84 3.40
CA GLY A 427 18.50 -10.63 3.25
C GLY A 427 17.89 -10.44 1.85
N PHE A 428 17.82 -9.19 1.38
CA PHE A 428 17.39 -8.86 0.04
C PHE A 428 18.29 -9.49 -1.04
N ASP A 429 19.61 -9.37 -0.95
CA ASP A 429 20.54 -9.98 -1.92
C ASP A 429 20.37 -11.50 -2.03
N THR A 430 20.11 -12.17 -0.91
CA THR A 430 19.84 -13.61 -0.89
C THR A 430 18.48 -13.92 -1.50
N TYR A 431 17.45 -13.14 -1.17
CA TYR A 431 16.10 -13.30 -1.70
C TYR A 431 16.07 -13.04 -3.22
N PHE A 432 16.76 -12.01 -3.69
CA PHE A 432 16.85 -11.66 -5.10
C PHE A 432 17.43 -12.81 -5.92
N ARG A 433 18.60 -13.34 -5.54
CA ARG A 433 19.26 -14.44 -6.27
C ARG A 433 18.45 -15.73 -6.28
N ASN A 434 17.74 -16.03 -5.20
CA ASN A 434 17.08 -17.33 -5.04
C ASN A 434 15.64 -17.34 -5.54
N ILE A 435 14.96 -16.20 -5.52
CA ILE A 435 13.54 -16.07 -5.86
C ILE A 435 13.37 -15.14 -7.06
N ILE A 436 13.61 -13.84 -6.89
CA ILE A 436 13.26 -12.81 -7.88
C ILE A 436 13.94 -13.05 -9.23
N ALA A 437 15.25 -13.29 -9.26
CA ALA A 437 16.00 -13.49 -10.49
C ALA A 437 15.55 -14.75 -11.26
N LYS A 438 15.25 -15.84 -10.53
CA LYS A 438 14.76 -17.10 -11.14
C LYS A 438 13.32 -16.96 -11.64
N ASP A 439 12.50 -16.21 -10.92
CA ASP A 439 11.14 -15.90 -11.35
C ASP A 439 11.15 -15.04 -12.62
N ALA A 440 12.04 -14.04 -12.68
CA ALA A 440 12.23 -13.19 -13.86
C ALA A 440 12.74 -14.00 -15.07
N GLU A 441 13.72 -14.88 -14.86
CA GLU A 441 14.24 -15.79 -15.90
C GLU A 441 13.13 -16.67 -16.48
N LEU A 442 12.35 -17.34 -15.63
CA LEU A 442 11.22 -18.16 -16.09
C LEU A 442 10.17 -17.34 -16.84
N CYS A 443 9.84 -16.15 -16.35
CA CYS A 443 8.89 -15.28 -17.04
C CYS A 443 9.39 -14.89 -18.44
N ASN A 444 10.68 -14.57 -18.56
CA ASN A 444 11.30 -14.28 -19.85
C ASN A 444 11.26 -15.48 -20.81
N GLU A 445 11.54 -16.70 -20.33
CA GLU A 445 11.43 -17.94 -21.13
C GLU A 445 10.01 -18.17 -21.65
N LEU A 446 9.00 -17.80 -20.86
CA LEU A 446 7.59 -17.98 -21.19
C LEU A 446 6.97 -16.80 -21.96
N GLY A 447 7.71 -15.71 -22.17
CA GLY A 447 7.18 -14.49 -22.78
C GLY A 447 6.16 -13.74 -21.89
N ILE A 448 6.26 -13.93 -20.58
CA ILE A 448 5.44 -13.26 -19.56
C ILE A 448 6.22 -12.06 -19.02
N LEU A 449 5.57 -10.91 -18.89
CA LEU A 449 6.20 -9.74 -18.26
C LEU A 449 6.36 -9.98 -16.75
N TYR A 450 7.56 -9.83 -16.22
CA TYR A 450 7.80 -9.89 -14.77
C TYR A 450 7.94 -8.48 -14.18
N MET A 451 7.16 -8.19 -13.13
CA MET A 451 7.11 -6.89 -12.47
C MET A 451 7.32 -7.09 -10.96
N PRO A 452 8.56 -7.04 -10.45
CA PRO A 452 8.82 -7.18 -9.02
C PRO A 452 8.36 -5.95 -8.22
N THR A 453 8.06 -6.18 -6.94
CA THR A 453 7.78 -5.11 -5.97
C THR A 453 9.08 -4.51 -5.41
N MET A 454 9.18 -3.18 -5.41
CA MET A 454 10.14 -2.39 -4.64
C MET A 454 9.41 -1.64 -3.52
N TYR A 455 10.04 -1.45 -2.35
CA TYR A 455 9.46 -0.69 -1.22
C TYR A 455 10.53 0.01 -0.36
N PRO A 456 10.20 1.10 0.36
CA PRO A 456 11.21 1.93 1.02
C PRO A 456 11.64 1.37 2.39
N GLY A 457 10.76 0.61 3.02
CA GLY A 457 10.80 0.12 4.39
C GLY A 457 9.38 -0.29 4.77
N PHE A 458 9.14 -0.61 6.04
CA PHE A 458 7.82 -1.06 6.49
C PHE A 458 7.57 -0.72 7.95
N SER A 459 6.33 -0.34 8.26
CA SER A 459 5.86 -0.08 9.62
C SER A 459 4.35 -0.10 9.65
N TRP A 460 3.75 -0.78 10.61
CA TRP A 460 2.29 -0.88 10.72
C TRP A 460 1.89 -0.88 12.20
N HIS A 461 2.64 -0.16 13.02
CA HIS A 461 2.53 -0.18 14.47
C HIS A 461 1.13 0.24 14.92
N ASN A 462 0.65 1.40 14.47
CA ASN A 462 -0.63 1.96 14.89
C ASN A 462 -1.81 1.13 14.35
N LEU A 463 -1.78 0.77 13.07
CA LEU A 463 -2.77 -0.12 12.46
C LEU A 463 -2.85 -1.48 13.18
N ASN A 464 -1.69 -2.10 13.43
CA ASN A 464 -1.61 -3.40 14.09
C ASN A 464 -2.11 -3.31 15.54
N LYS A 465 -1.66 -2.31 16.31
CA LYS A 465 -2.13 -2.02 17.66
C LYS A 465 -3.66 -1.98 17.74
N ASN A 466 -4.29 -1.24 16.83
CA ASN A 466 -5.76 -1.09 16.79
C ASN A 466 -6.47 -2.34 16.28
N TYR A 467 -5.86 -3.07 15.33
CA TYR A 467 -6.38 -4.34 14.88
C TYR A 467 -6.35 -5.39 16.01
N GLN A 468 -5.28 -5.42 16.79
CA GLN A 468 -5.13 -6.33 17.91
C GLN A 468 -6.12 -6.00 19.02
N SER A 469 -6.26 -4.72 19.40
CA SER A 469 -7.17 -4.30 20.47
C SER A 469 -8.64 -4.68 20.19
N LYS A 470 -9.08 -4.59 18.93
CA LYS A 470 -10.44 -4.98 18.51
C LYS A 470 -10.72 -6.48 18.53
N ASN A 471 -9.69 -7.31 18.57
CA ASN A 471 -9.82 -8.77 18.46
C ASN A 471 -9.42 -9.50 19.76
N ILE A 472 -9.23 -8.77 20.87
CA ILE A 472 -8.82 -9.35 22.17
C ILE A 472 -9.81 -10.44 22.63
N GLU A 473 -11.12 -10.20 22.56
CA GLU A 473 -12.15 -11.16 22.99
C GLU A 473 -12.24 -12.41 22.09
N ARG A 474 -11.72 -12.34 20.86
CA ARG A 474 -11.79 -13.43 19.87
C ARG A 474 -10.55 -14.33 19.89
N ARG A 475 -9.58 -14.06 20.76
CA ARG A 475 -8.29 -14.76 20.79
C ARG A 475 -8.19 -15.60 22.06
N GLU A 476 -7.63 -16.79 21.92
CA GLU A 476 -7.28 -17.63 23.07
C GLU A 476 -6.23 -16.90 23.93
N GLU A 477 -6.44 -16.95 25.24
CA GLU A 477 -5.54 -16.35 26.24
C GLU A 477 -4.11 -16.91 26.05
N GLY A 478 -3.13 -16.01 25.83
CA GLY A 478 -1.74 -16.38 25.54
C GLY A 478 -1.30 -16.32 24.06
N THR A 479 -2.19 -15.97 23.13
CA THR A 479 -1.88 -15.80 21.69
C THR A 479 -1.71 -14.33 21.23
N LEU A 480 -1.64 -13.38 22.17
CA LEU A 480 -1.45 -11.97 21.84
C LEU A 480 -0.06 -11.76 21.21
N GLN A 481 -0.05 -11.44 19.92
CA GLN A 481 1.18 -11.08 19.21
C GLN A 481 1.67 -9.72 19.73
N MET A 482 2.98 -9.56 19.94
CA MET A 482 3.53 -8.26 20.28
C MET A 482 3.21 -7.23 19.18
N VAL A 483 2.80 -6.03 19.57
CA VAL A 483 2.64 -4.92 18.63
C VAL A 483 4.02 -4.64 18.02
N PRO A 484 4.17 -4.71 16.68
CA PRO A 484 5.44 -4.49 16.01
C PRO A 484 5.97 -3.08 16.29
N PRO A 485 7.29 -2.88 16.41
CA PRO A 485 7.84 -1.55 16.59
C PRO A 485 7.60 -0.67 15.36
N ILE A 486 7.52 0.65 15.57
CA ILE A 486 7.66 1.61 14.47
C ILE A 486 8.96 1.31 13.72
N ASN A 487 8.93 1.47 12.39
CA ASN A 487 10.08 1.22 11.51
C ASN A 487 10.57 -0.24 11.57
N SER A 488 9.63 -1.19 11.61
CA SER A 488 9.88 -2.64 11.65
C SER A 488 10.85 -3.13 10.55
N ILE A 489 10.83 -2.52 9.37
CA ILE A 489 11.89 -2.65 8.36
C ILE A 489 12.50 -1.25 8.16
N PRO A 490 13.72 -1.01 8.67
CA PRO A 490 14.42 0.26 8.52
C PRO A 490 14.67 0.63 7.06
N ARG A 491 14.59 1.92 6.74
CA ARG A 491 14.80 2.42 5.38
C ARG A 491 16.27 2.65 5.05
N LEU A 492 17.10 2.76 6.09
CA LEU A 492 18.53 2.96 6.04
C LEU A 492 18.89 4.22 5.23
N GLY A 493 18.16 5.31 5.46
CA GLY A 493 18.32 6.56 4.70
C GLY A 493 18.01 6.44 3.22
N GLY A 494 17.29 5.40 2.80
CA GLY A 494 16.98 5.12 1.39
C GLY A 494 17.80 3.99 0.77
N LYS A 495 18.87 3.53 1.43
CA LYS A 495 19.72 2.43 0.92
C LYS A 495 18.93 1.14 0.71
N PHE A 496 17.93 0.87 1.55
CA PHE A 496 17.07 -0.30 1.44
C PHE A 496 16.26 -0.31 0.14
N MET A 497 15.64 0.81 -0.22
CA MET A 497 14.92 0.97 -1.49
C MET A 497 15.89 0.94 -2.67
N TRP A 498 17.01 1.65 -2.55
CA TRP A 498 17.96 1.82 -3.64
C TRP A 498 18.63 0.51 -4.05
N SER A 499 18.96 -0.37 -3.10
CA SER A 499 19.51 -1.69 -3.44
C SER A 499 18.54 -2.52 -4.30
N GLN A 500 17.24 -2.41 -4.04
CA GLN A 500 16.21 -3.05 -4.86
C GLN A 500 16.18 -2.45 -6.27
N ALA A 501 16.11 -1.12 -6.39
CA ALA A 501 16.15 -0.42 -7.67
C ALA A 501 17.36 -0.84 -8.51
N TYR A 502 18.55 -0.86 -7.91
CA TYR A 502 19.79 -1.25 -8.58
C TYR A 502 19.75 -2.69 -9.07
N LYS A 503 19.39 -3.67 -8.22
CA LYS A 503 19.32 -5.08 -8.64
C LYS A 503 18.30 -5.30 -9.74
N TYR A 504 17.13 -4.68 -9.65
CA TYR A 504 16.08 -4.80 -10.65
C TYR A 504 16.50 -4.16 -11.98
N ALA A 505 17.10 -2.97 -11.96
CA ALA A 505 17.63 -2.34 -13.18
C ALA A 505 18.83 -3.07 -13.80
N SER A 506 19.56 -3.85 -13.00
CA SER A 506 20.72 -4.64 -13.47
C SER A 506 20.32 -5.96 -14.15
N ASP A 507 19.09 -6.44 -13.90
CA ASP A 507 18.62 -7.73 -14.41
C ASP A 507 17.96 -7.54 -15.78
N PRO A 508 18.50 -8.14 -16.86
CA PRO A 508 17.93 -7.99 -18.20
C PRO A 508 16.51 -8.58 -18.34
N ASN A 509 16.08 -9.44 -17.41
CA ASN A 509 14.74 -10.04 -17.41
C ASN A 509 13.71 -9.15 -16.67
N ILE A 510 14.13 -8.04 -16.06
CA ILE A 510 13.27 -7.10 -15.36
C ILE A 510 13.27 -5.77 -16.13
N ASN A 511 12.14 -5.43 -16.73
CA ASN A 511 11.99 -4.20 -17.51
C ASN A 511 10.90 -3.27 -16.98
N THR A 512 10.28 -3.57 -15.84
CA THR A 512 9.29 -2.70 -15.19
C THR A 512 9.27 -3.02 -13.71
N ILE A 513 8.96 -2.03 -12.86
CA ILE A 513 8.98 -2.19 -11.41
C ILE A 513 7.68 -1.66 -10.83
N TRP A 514 7.09 -2.39 -9.89
CA TRP A 514 6.03 -1.87 -9.03
C TRP A 514 6.65 -1.21 -7.79
N MET A 515 6.34 0.06 -7.53
CA MET A 515 6.73 0.71 -6.29
C MET A 515 5.58 0.69 -5.27
N ALA A 516 5.78 -0.04 -4.16
CA ALA A 516 4.87 -0.13 -3.04
C ALA A 516 5.27 0.87 -1.95
N GLN A 517 4.50 1.91 -1.67
CA GLN A 517 3.38 2.47 -2.44
C GLN A 517 3.53 3.99 -2.51
N PHE A 518 2.62 4.67 -3.22
CA PHE A 518 2.58 6.13 -3.17
C PHE A 518 2.07 6.65 -1.82
N ASP A 519 0.92 6.17 -1.34
CA ASP A 519 0.14 6.78 -0.24
C ASP A 519 -0.24 5.83 0.91
N GLU A 520 0.33 4.61 0.99
CA GLU A 520 0.05 3.63 2.06
C GLU A 520 0.86 3.96 3.33
N VAL A 521 0.36 4.96 4.07
CA VAL A 521 0.98 5.49 5.31
C VAL A 521 0.67 4.69 6.57
N ASP A 522 -0.33 3.83 6.51
CA ASP A 522 -0.74 2.89 7.56
C ASP A 522 0.17 1.66 7.64
N GLU A 523 0.77 1.26 6.52
CA GLU A 523 1.80 0.21 6.49
C GLU A 523 3.21 0.75 6.21
N GLY A 524 3.36 2.08 6.23
CA GLY A 524 4.66 2.72 6.21
C GLY A 524 5.45 2.42 4.95
N THR A 525 4.78 2.16 3.82
CA THR A 525 5.40 1.93 2.51
C THR A 525 5.29 3.16 1.60
N ALA A 526 4.54 4.19 2.01
CA ALA A 526 4.37 5.43 1.27
C ALA A 526 5.71 6.13 0.94
N ILE A 527 5.82 6.62 -0.30
CA ILE A 527 6.95 7.44 -0.76
C ILE A 527 6.65 8.94 -0.82
N PHE A 528 5.39 9.35 -0.70
CA PHE A 528 4.99 10.75 -0.85
C PHE A 528 5.54 11.67 0.25
N LYS A 529 5.25 12.98 0.18
CA LYS A 529 5.82 13.94 1.14
C LYS A 529 5.28 13.70 2.56
N VAL A 530 6.18 13.51 3.51
CA VAL A 530 5.87 13.21 4.92
C VAL A 530 6.35 14.35 5.81
N ALA A 531 5.55 14.73 6.80
CA ALA A 531 5.86 15.87 7.65
C ALA A 531 7.05 15.59 8.56
N LYS A 532 7.91 16.60 8.77
CA LYS A 532 8.90 16.60 9.86
C LYS A 532 8.26 16.95 11.19
N ASN A 533 7.34 17.93 11.17
CA ASN A 533 6.55 18.32 12.33
C ASN A 533 5.34 17.39 12.44
N VAL A 534 5.52 16.27 13.14
CA VAL A 534 4.46 15.31 13.44
C VAL A 534 3.70 15.71 14.71
N PRO A 535 2.50 15.16 14.95
CA PRO A 535 1.79 15.35 16.20
C PRO A 535 2.63 15.01 17.44
N ASN A 536 2.40 15.74 18.53
CA ASN A 536 3.19 15.63 19.77
C ASN A 536 2.87 14.35 20.58
N GLU A 537 1.71 13.77 20.33
CA GLU A 537 1.20 12.56 20.95
C GLU A 537 1.32 11.38 19.98
N GLY A 538 1.51 10.18 20.53
CA GLY A 538 1.59 8.92 19.77
C GLY A 538 2.96 8.61 19.19
N GLN A 539 3.01 7.57 18.36
CA GLN A 539 4.24 7.11 17.71
C GLN A 539 4.14 7.29 16.20
N TRP A 540 5.15 7.95 15.64
CA TRP A 540 5.17 8.36 14.25
C TRP A 540 6.46 7.92 13.55
N LEU A 541 6.32 7.64 12.27
CA LEU A 541 7.39 7.29 11.37
C LEU A 541 7.75 8.51 10.52
N THR A 542 8.76 9.25 10.95
CA THR A 542 9.38 10.31 10.16
C THR A 542 10.44 9.74 9.23
N LEU A 543 10.80 10.48 8.17
CA LEU A 543 11.80 10.00 7.22
C LEU A 543 13.22 9.95 7.82
N ASP A 544 13.49 10.77 8.83
CA ASP A 544 14.77 10.87 9.54
C ASP A 544 14.92 9.89 10.71
N ILE A 545 13.97 8.96 10.89
CA ILE A 545 13.95 8.00 12.01
C ILE A 545 15.20 7.12 12.10
N ASP A 546 15.90 6.93 10.98
CA ASP A 546 17.15 6.16 10.91
C ASP A 546 18.38 7.00 11.33
N GLY A 547 18.19 8.21 11.87
CA GLY A 547 19.24 9.10 12.37
C GLY A 547 19.89 9.98 11.30
N LEU A 548 19.27 10.11 10.12
CA LEU A 548 19.77 10.93 9.01
C LEU A 548 18.83 12.10 8.75
N GLN A 549 19.38 13.29 8.57
CA GLN A 549 18.59 14.48 8.23
C GLN A 549 18.10 14.38 6.79
N LEU A 550 16.85 13.95 6.60
CA LEU A 550 16.24 13.77 5.29
C LEU A 550 15.18 14.85 5.01
N PRO A 551 15.02 15.32 3.77
CA PRO A 551 13.91 16.20 3.39
C PRO A 551 12.60 15.40 3.32
N SER A 552 11.46 16.10 3.39
CA SER A 552 10.13 15.47 3.40
C SER A 552 9.80 14.69 2.13
N ASP A 553 10.48 14.97 1.02
CA ASP A 553 10.28 14.41 -0.31
C ASP A 553 11.34 13.37 -0.70
N TRP A 554 12.16 12.92 0.25
CA TRP A 554 13.34 12.09 -0.05
C TRP A 554 13.03 10.85 -0.90
N TYR A 555 11.97 10.11 -0.57
CA TYR A 555 11.60 8.89 -1.30
C TYR A 555 10.96 9.16 -2.67
N LEU A 556 10.36 10.35 -2.88
CA LEU A 556 9.98 10.78 -4.24
C LEU A 556 11.22 11.01 -5.10
N ARG A 557 12.24 11.70 -4.56
CA ARG A 557 13.51 11.91 -5.26
C ARG A 557 14.21 10.59 -5.62
N LEU A 558 14.29 9.65 -4.67
CA LEU A 558 14.87 8.33 -4.92
C LEU A 558 14.11 7.55 -5.98
N CYS A 559 12.77 7.56 -5.94
CA CYS A 559 11.95 6.92 -6.96
C CYS A 559 12.20 7.54 -8.35
N GLY A 560 12.30 8.88 -8.42
CA GLY A 560 12.66 9.60 -9.64
C GLY A 560 14.03 9.23 -10.21
N GLN A 561 15.05 9.13 -9.35
CA GLN A 561 16.39 8.69 -9.77
C GLN A 561 16.40 7.23 -10.23
N ALA A 562 15.69 6.33 -9.54
CA ALA A 562 15.52 4.95 -9.97
C ALA A 562 14.82 4.87 -11.34
N GLN A 563 13.83 5.74 -11.59
CA GLN A 563 13.18 5.83 -12.88
C GLN A 563 14.13 6.31 -13.99
N GLN A 564 15.02 7.27 -13.71
CA GLN A 564 16.07 7.68 -14.66
C GLN A 564 17.05 6.54 -14.96
N MET A 565 17.39 5.73 -13.94
CA MET A 565 18.24 4.55 -14.10
C MET A 565 17.57 3.50 -15.00
N MET A 566 16.28 3.24 -14.81
CA MET A 566 15.51 2.35 -15.68
C MET A 566 15.42 2.85 -17.14
N PHE A 567 15.40 4.17 -17.35
CA PHE A 567 15.45 4.75 -18.71
C PHE A 567 16.86 4.74 -19.32
N GLY A 568 17.90 4.44 -18.55
CA GLY A 568 19.29 4.56 -19.00
C GLY A 568 19.78 5.99 -19.13
N ASN A 569 19.09 6.96 -18.51
CA ASN A 569 19.47 8.38 -18.54
C ASN A 569 20.58 8.71 -17.53
N ILE A 570 20.74 7.86 -16.51
CA ILE A 570 21.86 7.88 -15.57
C ILE A 570 22.52 6.50 -15.56
N GLU A 571 23.78 6.46 -15.14
CA GLU A 571 24.52 5.21 -15.03
C GLU A 571 23.89 4.27 -13.99
N LEU A 572 23.95 2.97 -14.28
CA LEU A 572 23.60 1.92 -13.35
C LEU A 572 24.56 1.99 -12.15
N SER A 573 24.03 2.36 -10.97
CA SER A 573 24.83 2.63 -9.78
C SER A 573 24.26 1.96 -8.53
N GLU A 574 25.11 1.21 -7.83
CA GLU A 574 24.79 0.64 -6.51
C GLU A 574 24.70 1.71 -5.42
N SER A 575 25.34 2.87 -5.62
CA SER A 575 25.27 4.01 -4.70
C SER A 575 24.17 4.99 -5.12
N ILE A 576 23.53 5.63 -4.14
CA ILE A 576 22.53 6.68 -4.37
C ILE A 576 23.23 7.88 -5.04
N PRO A 577 22.74 8.39 -6.19
CA PRO A 577 23.42 9.42 -6.98
C PRO A 577 23.11 10.86 -6.53
N ILE A 578 22.35 11.02 -5.44
CA ILE A 578 21.90 12.31 -4.92
C ILE A 578 22.11 12.37 -3.41
N GLU A 579 22.24 13.58 -2.88
CA GLU A 579 22.30 13.86 -1.46
C GLU A 579 20.95 14.43 -0.96
N PRO A 580 20.62 14.25 0.34
CA PRO A 580 19.40 14.77 0.96
C PRO A 580 19.14 16.29 0.80
#